data_AF-F0YEH4-F1
#
_entry.id   AF-F0YEH4-F1
#
_cell.length_a   1.000
_cell.length_b   1.000
_cell.length_c   1.000
_cell.angle_alpha   90.00
_cell.angle_beta   90.00
_cell.angle_gamma   90.00
#
_symmetry.space_group_name_H-M   'P 1'
#
loop_
_entity.id
_entity.type
_entity.pdbx_description
1 polymer ?
#
loop_
_entity_poly.entity_id
_entity_poly.type
_entity_poly.pdbx_seq_one_letter_code
_entity_poly.pdbx_strand_id
1 'polypeptide(L)'
;REDVGRQSWFHYHSVAAKYPENATAIDVAAMQGLVASLRLYPCETCRNALLGGELDEVGPIPEDRAGVVRWWCELHNVVNRDVGKPQYPC
;
A
#
# COMPACT_ATOMS: atom_id res chain seq x y z
N ARG A 1 -7.89 -4.63 -15.86
CA ARG A 1 -7.95 -4.64 -14.37
C ARG A 1 -6.70 -5.26 -13.77
N GLU A 2 -6.31 -6.47 -14.16
CA GLU A 2 -5.14 -7.13 -13.57
C GLU A 2 -3.79 -6.45 -13.85
N ASP A 3 -3.54 -5.97 -15.08
CA ASP A 3 -2.28 -5.29 -15.40
C ASP A 3 -2.09 -4.03 -14.57
N VAL A 4 -3.14 -3.23 -14.44
CA VAL A 4 -3.15 -2.07 -13.53
C VAL A 4 -2.77 -2.49 -12.13
N GLY A 5 -3.40 -3.54 -11.58
CA GLY A 5 -3.08 -4.06 -10.25
C GLY A 5 -1.62 -4.48 -10.10
N ARG A 6 -1.09 -5.27 -11.04
CA ARG A 6 0.31 -5.69 -11.02
C ARG A 6 1.28 -4.52 -11.07
N GLN A 7 1.03 -3.54 -11.94
CA GLN A 7 1.90 -2.37 -12.09
C GLN A 7 1.80 -1.41 -10.90
N SER A 8 0.61 -1.25 -10.32
CA SER A 8 0.42 -0.46 -9.09
C SER A 8 1.14 -1.10 -7.91
N TRP A 9 1.03 -2.42 -7.71
CA TRP A 9 1.80 -3.10 -6.67
C TRP A 9 3.29 -2.99 -6.89
N PHE A 10 3.78 -3.17 -8.12
CA PHE A 10 5.19 -2.94 -8.45
C PHE A 10 5.63 -1.52 -8.06
N HIS A 11 4.83 -0.51 -8.39
CA HIS A 11 5.11 0.87 -8.02
C HIS A 11 5.16 1.07 -6.50
N TYR A 12 4.13 0.65 -5.75
CA TYR A 12 4.07 0.84 -4.30
C TYR A 12 5.22 0.14 -3.57
N HIS A 13 5.52 -1.12 -3.92
CA HIS A 13 6.64 -1.86 -3.36
C HIS A 13 7.99 -1.23 -3.71
N SER A 14 8.14 -0.68 -4.91
CA SER A 14 9.36 0.03 -5.32
C SER A 14 9.55 1.33 -4.55
N VAL A 15 8.47 2.10 -4.33
CA VAL A 15 8.50 3.32 -3.50
C VAL A 15 8.86 2.95 -2.05
N ALA A 16 8.23 1.93 -1.48
CA ALA A 16 8.49 1.46 -0.12
C ALA A 16 9.95 1.03 0.07
N ALA A 17 10.49 0.23 -0.85
CA ALA A 17 11.87 -0.24 -0.80
C ALA A 17 12.91 0.90 -0.91
N LYS A 18 12.52 2.04 -1.46
CA LYS A 18 13.37 3.24 -1.61
C LYS A 18 13.02 4.36 -0.62
N TYR A 19 12.06 4.15 0.27
CA TYR A 19 11.71 5.11 1.30
C TYR A 19 12.95 5.41 2.19
N PRO A 20 13.20 6.64 2.64
CA PRO A 20 14.40 6.95 3.43
C PRO A 20 14.43 6.20 4.77
N GLU A 21 15.63 5.89 5.30
CA GLU A 21 15.76 5.36 6.67
C GLU A 21 15.41 6.43 7.70
N ASN A 22 15.83 7.67 7.42
CA ASN A 22 15.50 8.86 8.19
C ASN A 22 14.60 9.74 7.33
N ALA A 23 13.29 9.50 7.37
CA ALA A 23 12.32 10.25 6.59
C ALA A 23 12.19 11.69 7.09
N THR A 24 12.12 12.64 6.15
CA THR A 24 11.76 14.03 6.46
C THR A 24 10.24 14.18 6.58
N ALA A 25 9.78 15.30 7.13
CA ALA A 25 8.35 15.62 7.15
C ALA A 25 7.72 15.66 5.74
N ILE A 26 8.50 16.02 4.71
CA ILE A 26 8.05 16.02 3.31
C ILE A 26 7.90 14.59 2.79
N ASP A 27 8.82 13.68 3.14
CA ASP A 27 8.74 12.27 2.74
C ASP A 27 7.52 11.59 3.37
N VAL A 28 7.28 11.84 4.65
CA VAL A 28 6.10 11.34 5.37
C VAL A 28 4.81 11.86 4.73
N ALA A 29 4.73 13.17 4.46
CA ALA A 29 3.57 13.77 3.80
C ALA A 29 3.37 13.22 2.37
N ALA A 30 4.44 12.96 1.63
CA ALA A 30 4.38 12.36 0.30
C ALA A 30 3.85 10.92 0.33
N MET A 31 4.29 10.11 1.29
CA MET A 31 3.78 8.74 1.47
C MET A 31 2.31 8.74 1.88
N GLN A 32 1.90 9.63 2.80
CA GLN A 32 0.50 9.83 3.14
C GLN A 32 -0.32 10.27 1.92
N GLY A 33 0.23 11.16 1.09
CA GLY A 33 -0.38 11.58 -0.18
C GLY A 33 -0.53 10.43 -1.17
N LEU A 34 0.45 9.54 -1.26
CA LEU A 34 0.41 8.34 -2.11
C LEU A 34 -0.74 7.41 -1.68
N VAL A 35 -0.89 7.14 -0.39
CA VAL A 35 -1.99 6.32 0.13
C VAL A 35 -3.34 7.04 -0.05
N ALA A 36 -3.42 8.35 0.20
CA ALA A 36 -4.62 9.13 -0.04
C ALA A 36 -5.03 9.12 -1.52
N SER A 37 -4.08 8.99 -2.45
CA SER A 37 -4.34 8.89 -3.89
C SER A 37 -5.10 7.62 -4.30
N LEU A 38 -5.19 6.60 -3.42
CA LEU A 38 -6.00 5.40 -3.66
C LEU A 38 -7.48 5.72 -3.89
N ARG A 39 -7.97 6.90 -3.44
CA ARG A 39 -9.30 7.43 -3.79
C ARG A 39 -9.51 7.63 -5.30
N LEU A 40 -8.43 7.72 -6.06
CA LEU A 40 -8.42 7.85 -7.52
C LEU A 40 -8.05 6.54 -8.24
N TYR A 41 -7.91 5.44 -7.51
CA TYR A 41 -7.53 4.16 -8.10
C TYR A 41 -8.55 3.72 -9.18
N PRO A 42 -8.11 3.36 -10.41
CA PRO A 42 -8.99 3.20 -11.58
C PRO A 42 -9.66 1.81 -11.61
N CYS A 43 -10.20 1.40 -10.47
CA CYS A 43 -11.05 0.22 -10.29
C CYS A 43 -11.99 0.52 -9.12
N GLU A 44 -13.26 0.78 -9.39
CA GLU A 44 -14.24 1.17 -8.38
C GLU A 44 -14.37 0.14 -7.25
N THR A 45 -14.56 -1.14 -7.60
CA THR A 45 -14.66 -2.21 -6.58
C THR A 45 -13.40 -2.33 -5.73
N CYS A 46 -12.23 -2.19 -6.35
CA CYS A 46 -10.95 -2.26 -5.64
C CYS A 46 -10.78 -1.07 -4.68
N ARG A 47 -11.08 0.15 -5.17
CA ARG A 47 -11.05 1.37 -4.36
C ARG A 47 -12.01 1.27 -3.17
N ASN A 48 -13.23 0.79 -3.40
CA ASN A 48 -14.23 0.70 -2.34
C ASN A 48 -13.82 -0.34 -1.28
N ALA A 49 -13.15 -1.43 -1.65
CA ALA A 49 -12.57 -2.38 -0.70
C ALA A 49 -11.42 -1.74 0.10
N LEU A 50 -10.45 -1.13 -0.60
CA LEU A 50 -9.30 -0.44 0.02
C LEU A 50 -9.73 0.59 1.06
N LEU A 51 -10.65 1.48 0.68
CA LEU A 51 -11.15 2.56 1.53
C LEU A 51 -12.23 2.10 2.53
N GLY A 52 -12.79 0.91 2.33
CA GLY A 52 -13.91 0.39 3.11
C GLY A 52 -13.49 -0.52 4.26
N GLY A 53 -12.20 -0.85 4.40
CA GLY A 53 -11.69 -1.59 5.54
C GLY A 53 -10.25 -2.10 5.39
N GLU A 54 -9.76 -2.38 4.17
CA GLU A 54 -8.43 -2.99 4.00
C GLU A 54 -7.30 -2.08 4.54
N LEU A 55 -7.42 -0.76 4.37
CA LEU A 55 -6.47 0.21 4.94
C LEU A 55 -6.55 0.29 6.47
N ASP A 56 -7.72 0.07 7.06
CA ASP A 56 -7.89 0.10 8.52
C ASP A 56 -7.22 -1.11 9.18
N GLU A 57 -7.21 -2.27 8.51
CA GLU A 57 -6.57 -3.49 9.00
C GLU A 57 -5.05 -3.35 9.17
N VAL A 58 -4.39 -2.55 8.33
CA VAL A 58 -2.93 -2.34 8.38
C VAL A 58 -2.53 -1.12 9.22
N GLY A 59 -3.51 -0.32 9.65
CA GLY A 59 -3.29 0.83 10.52
C GLY A 59 -2.52 1.99 9.85
N PRO A 60 -2.04 2.96 10.65
CA PRO A 60 -1.35 4.14 10.13
C PRO A 60 0.00 3.77 9.49
N ILE A 61 0.38 4.54 8.47
CA ILE A 61 1.66 4.38 7.77
C ILE A 61 2.83 4.68 8.74
N PRO A 62 3.81 3.78 8.88
CA PRO A 62 4.99 4.02 9.71
C PRO A 62 5.91 5.11 9.14
N GLU A 63 6.80 5.64 9.99
CA GLU A 63 7.72 6.72 9.61
C GLU A 63 9.09 6.23 9.14
N ASP A 64 9.45 4.95 9.36
CA ASP A 64 10.71 4.36 8.93
C ASP A 64 10.54 3.39 7.75
N ARG A 65 11.62 3.19 6.98
CA ARG A 65 11.61 2.30 5.80
C ARG A 65 11.12 0.89 6.11
N ALA A 66 11.59 0.26 7.18
CA ALA A 66 11.26 -1.13 7.47
C ALA A 66 9.76 -1.27 7.78
N GLY A 67 9.21 -0.32 8.55
CA GLY A 67 7.79 -0.20 8.80
C GLY A 67 6.99 0.01 7.52
N VAL A 68 7.39 0.93 6.64
CA VAL A 68 6.70 1.20 5.36
C VAL A 68 6.72 -0.01 4.43
N VAL A 69 7.85 -0.71 4.31
CA VAL A 69 7.96 -1.96 3.52
C VAL A 69 7.00 -3.02 4.05
N ARG A 70 7.00 -3.25 5.36
CA ARG A 70 6.07 -4.20 5.98
C ARG A 70 4.62 -3.76 5.75
N TRP A 71 4.29 -2.49 5.97
CA TRP A 71 2.93 -1.97 5.81
C TRP A 71 2.35 -2.22 4.41
N TRP A 72 3.12 -1.96 3.34
CA TRP A 72 2.68 -2.25 1.96
C TRP A 72 2.58 -3.75 1.67
N CYS A 73 3.43 -4.58 2.29
CA CYS A 73 3.35 -6.04 2.17
C CYS A 73 2.09 -6.59 2.85
N GLU A 74 1.78 -6.14 4.07
CA GLU A 74 0.58 -6.54 4.80
C GLU A 74 -0.69 -6.09 4.07
N LEU A 75 -0.73 -4.87 3.53
CA LEU A 75 -1.88 -4.42 2.74
C LEU A 75 -2.08 -5.28 1.49
N HIS A 76 -0.99 -5.67 0.82
CA HIS A 76 -1.06 -6.59 -0.31
C HIS A 76 -1.55 -7.98 0.12
N ASN A 77 -1.18 -8.45 1.32
CA ASN A 77 -1.66 -9.71 1.87
C ASN A 77 -3.16 -9.67 2.24
N VAL A 78 -3.65 -8.54 2.76
CA VAL A 78 -5.08 -8.31 2.96
C VAL A 78 -5.83 -8.47 1.64
N VAL A 79 -5.39 -7.79 0.58
CA VAL A 79 -5.98 -7.95 -0.76
C VAL A 79 -5.86 -9.38 -1.27
N ASN A 80 -4.70 -10.05 -1.09
CA ASN A 80 -4.50 -11.43 -1.51
C ASN A 80 -5.51 -12.37 -0.83
N ARG A 81 -5.68 -12.24 0.49
CA ARG A 81 -6.67 -13.01 1.25
C ARG A 81 -8.07 -12.81 0.68
N ASP A 82 -8.46 -11.57 0.43
CA ASP A 82 -9.81 -11.23 -0.01
C ASP A 82 -10.11 -11.72 -1.45
N VAL A 83 -9.09 -11.86 -2.28
CA VAL A 83 -9.20 -12.42 -3.64
C VAL A 83 -8.76 -13.88 -3.76
N GLY A 84 -8.53 -14.58 -2.64
CA GLY A 84 -8.19 -16.00 -2.60
C GLY A 84 -6.80 -16.35 -3.14
N LYS A 85 -5.85 -15.42 -3.11
CA LYS A 85 -4.44 -15.62 -3.47
C LYS A 85 -3.59 -15.99 -2.24
N PRO A 86 -2.44 -16.67 -2.44
CA PRO A 86 -1.48 -16.92 -1.37
C PRO A 86 -0.96 -15.62 -0.75
N GLN A 87 -0.71 -15.66 0.56
CA GLN A 87 -0.02 -14.58 1.28
C GLN A 87 1.49 -14.80 1.23
N TYR A 88 2.25 -13.71 1.33
CA TYR A 88 3.71 -13.71 1.31
C TYR A 88 4.29 -13.39 2.70
N PRO A 89 5.43 -13.98 3.08
CA PRO A 89 6.13 -13.59 4.29
C PRO A 89 6.69 -12.17 4.13
N CYS A 90 6.19 -11.25 4.96
CA CYS A 90 6.70 -9.90 5.18
C CYS A 90 7.75 -9.93 6.32
#